data_AF-A0A1V4SKB2-F1
#
_entry.id   AF-A0A1V4SKB2-F1
#
_cell.length_a   1.000
_cell.length_b   1.000
_cell.length_c   1.000
_cell.angle_alpha   90.00
_cell.angle_beta   90.00
_cell.angle_gamma   90.00
#
_symmetry.space_group_name_H-M   'P 1'
#
loop_
_entity.id
_entity.type
_entity.pdbx_description
1 polymer ?
#
loop_
_entity_poly.entity_id
_entity_poly.type
_entity_poly.pdbx_seq_one_letter_code
_entity_poly.pdbx_strand_id
1 'polypeptide(L)'
;MNNKNIRTNNKNNNKRNRQIIITIVAVVLLVAAVVVPRLKAVGTADNAAADEDIVINKSEITETAKFYPVKIGGKNMEILAVKAGDGTIRTAFNTCQVCNGSPRAYYKQEGDILVCQNCGNKFSMDMIEQQRGGCNPIPIYAEDKTDDGTSITISKEFISANKELFTDNWKTK
;
A
#
# COMPACT_ATOMS: atom_id res chain seq x y z
N MET A 1 -95.35 -1.65 -9.06
CA MET A 1 -94.31 -2.71 -9.01
C MET A 1 -92.96 -2.01 -8.98
N ASN A 2 -92.27 -2.05 -7.83
CA ASN A 2 -91.14 -1.17 -7.54
C ASN A 2 -89.82 -1.70 -8.08
N ASN A 3 -89.12 -0.84 -8.83
CA ASN A 3 -87.72 -0.97 -9.21
C ASN A 3 -86.82 -0.37 -8.11
N LYS A 4 -85.83 -1.12 -7.61
CA LYS A 4 -84.67 -0.56 -6.90
C LYS A 4 -83.37 -1.23 -7.36
N ASN A 5 -82.55 -0.40 -7.99
CA ASN A 5 -81.18 -0.61 -8.40
C ASN A 5 -80.25 -1.04 -7.25
N ILE A 6 -79.36 -2.01 -7.52
CA ILE A 6 -78.17 -2.27 -6.72
C ILE A 6 -76.98 -1.60 -7.42
N ARG A 7 -76.43 -0.55 -6.80
CA ARG A 7 -75.16 0.07 -7.20
C ARG A 7 -73.99 -0.65 -6.52
N THR A 8 -72.97 -0.89 -7.33
CA THR A 8 -71.70 -1.58 -7.09
C THR A 8 -70.82 -0.92 -6.02
N ASN A 9 -70.11 -1.73 -5.25
CA ASN A 9 -69.10 -1.30 -4.28
C ASN A 9 -67.68 -1.62 -4.81
N ASN A 10 -67.14 -0.73 -5.66
CA ASN A 10 -65.83 -0.89 -6.31
C ASN A 10 -64.80 0.18 -5.86
N LYS A 11 -64.92 0.71 -4.64
CA LYS A 11 -64.03 1.78 -4.13
C LYS A 11 -62.84 1.29 -3.30
N ASN A 12 -62.89 0.08 -2.73
CA ASN A 12 -61.91 -0.35 -1.74
C ASN A 12 -60.63 -0.96 -2.33
N ASN A 13 -60.71 -1.56 -3.53
CA ASN A 13 -59.58 -2.26 -4.16
C ASN A 13 -58.52 -1.28 -4.71
N ASN A 14 -58.95 -0.14 -5.26
CA ASN A 14 -58.05 0.91 -5.76
C ASN A 14 -57.27 1.60 -4.65
N LYS A 15 -57.85 1.73 -3.44
CA LYS A 15 -57.19 2.35 -2.29
C LYS A 15 -56.07 1.46 -1.74
N ARG A 16 -56.31 0.15 -1.64
CA ARG A 16 -55.31 -0.82 -1.16
C ARG A 16 -54.15 -1.00 -2.14
N ASN A 17 -54.44 -1.05 -3.45
CA ASN A 17 -53.40 -1.16 -4.49
C ASN A 17 -52.57 0.13 -4.61
N ARG A 18 -53.20 1.31 -4.49
CA ARG A 18 -52.49 2.60 -4.47
C ARG A 18 -51.58 2.75 -3.24
N GLN A 19 -51.99 2.24 -2.08
CA GLN A 19 -51.14 2.23 -0.89
C GLN A 19 -49.95 1.25 -1.04
N ILE A 20 -50.17 0.04 -1.57
CA ILE A 20 -49.08 -0.93 -1.81
C ILE A 20 -48.03 -0.40 -2.79
N ILE A 21 -48.46 0.27 -3.88
CA ILE A 21 -47.55 0.87 -4.87
C ILE A 21 -46.73 2.01 -4.24
N ILE A 22 -47.34 2.86 -3.42
CA ILE A 22 -46.63 3.97 -2.75
C ILE A 22 -45.57 3.43 -1.77
N THR A 23 -45.89 2.38 -1.01
CA THR A 23 -44.93 1.78 -0.06
C THR A 23 -43.76 1.11 -0.78
N ILE A 24 -43.99 0.44 -1.91
CA ILE A 24 -42.92 -0.18 -2.71
C ILE A 24 -42.00 0.88 -3.32
N VAL A 25 -42.55 1.97 -3.85
CA VAL A 25 -41.77 3.08 -4.42
C VAL A 25 -40.95 3.80 -3.32
N ALA A 26 -41.52 4.01 -2.14
CA ALA A 26 -40.81 4.60 -1.01
C ALA A 26 -39.65 3.72 -0.51
N VAL A 27 -39.83 2.39 -0.47
CA VAL A 27 -38.78 1.44 -0.08
C VAL A 27 -37.66 1.36 -1.13
N VAL A 28 -38.00 1.38 -2.43
CA VAL A 28 -36.99 1.40 -3.51
C VAL A 28 -36.19 2.71 -3.51
N LEU A 29 -36.84 3.86 -3.26
CA LEU A 29 -36.15 5.16 -3.12
C LEU A 29 -35.27 5.23 -1.87
N LEU A 30 -35.68 4.61 -0.76
CA LEU A 30 -34.86 4.51 0.45
C LEU A 30 -33.65 3.58 0.26
N VAL A 31 -33.80 2.45 -0.43
CA VAL A 31 -32.67 1.55 -0.76
C VAL A 31 -31.69 2.22 -1.72
N ALA A 32 -32.17 2.98 -2.72
CA ALA A 32 -31.29 3.77 -3.58
C ALA A 32 -30.52 4.86 -2.80
N ALA A 33 -31.15 5.53 -1.83
CA ALA A 33 -30.49 6.55 -1.00
C ALA A 33 -29.45 5.97 -0.02
N VAL A 34 -29.56 4.69 0.38
CA VAL A 34 -28.62 4.03 1.30
C VAL A 34 -27.48 3.31 0.56
N VAL A 35 -27.72 2.78 -0.64
CA VAL A 35 -26.72 2.03 -1.42
C VAL A 35 -25.83 2.95 -2.26
N VAL A 36 -26.36 4.04 -2.83
CA VAL A 36 -25.62 4.94 -3.73
C VAL A 36 -24.48 5.74 -3.04
N PRO A 37 -24.57 6.21 -1.78
CA PRO A 37 -23.45 6.91 -1.14
C PRO A 37 -22.26 6.00 -0.80
N ARG A 38 -22.41 4.67 -0.89
CA ARG A 38 -21.33 3.70 -0.60
C ARG A 38 -20.44 3.39 -1.82
N LEU A 39 -20.70 3.99 -2.99
CA LEU A 39 -19.88 3.83 -4.20
C LEU A 39 -18.87 4.97 -4.45
N LYS A 40 -18.73 5.93 -3.54
CA LYS A 40 -17.67 6.97 -3.62
C LYS A 40 -16.53 6.70 -2.65
N ALA A 41 -15.85 5.58 -2.88
CA ALA A 41 -14.51 5.32 -2.33
C ALA A 41 -13.70 4.49 -3.35
N VAL A 42 -13.66 4.96 -4.60
CA VAL A 42 -12.71 4.47 -5.60
C VAL A 42 -12.17 5.69 -6.34
N GLY A 43 -10.87 5.93 -6.18
CA GLY A 43 -10.11 6.88 -6.98
C GLY A 43 -9.64 8.13 -6.22
N THR A 44 -8.54 8.01 -5.50
CA THR A 44 -7.34 8.83 -5.76
C THR A 44 -6.13 8.04 -5.25
N ALA A 45 -5.60 7.18 -6.13
CA ALA A 45 -4.21 6.76 -6.02
C ALA A 45 -3.39 7.82 -6.76
N ASP A 46 -3.12 8.94 -6.08
CA ASP A 46 -2.17 9.95 -6.55
C ASP A 46 -1.74 10.79 -5.35
N ASN A 47 -0.58 10.44 -4.82
CA ASN A 47 0.43 11.28 -4.17
C ASN A 47 1.38 10.34 -3.43
N ALA A 48 2.30 9.74 -4.17
CA ALA A 48 3.46 9.17 -3.53
C ALA A 48 4.52 10.29 -3.50
N ALA A 49 4.55 10.95 -2.34
CA ALA A 49 5.70 11.62 -1.75
C ALA A 49 6.18 10.67 -0.61
N ALA A 50 7.47 10.55 -0.26
CA ALA A 50 7.77 10.34 1.16
C ALA A 50 7.50 11.70 1.77
N ASP A 51 6.24 11.92 2.15
CA ASP A 51 5.90 13.17 2.81
C ASP A 51 6.41 13.20 4.25
N GLU A 52 6.83 12.04 4.78
CA GLU A 52 7.18 11.81 6.18
C GLU A 52 8.39 10.88 6.31
N ASP A 53 8.95 10.82 7.52
CA ASP A 53 9.99 9.87 7.91
C ASP A 53 9.48 8.42 7.78
N ILE A 54 10.41 7.48 7.59
CA ILE A 54 10.09 6.06 7.66
C ILE A 54 10.37 5.56 9.06
N VAL A 55 9.30 5.11 9.74
CA VAL A 55 9.36 4.49 11.07
C VAL A 55 9.17 2.98 10.94
N ILE A 56 10.17 2.23 11.40
CA ILE A 56 10.23 0.77 11.34
C ILE A 56 10.06 0.24 12.76
N ASN A 57 8.89 -0.32 13.07
CA ASN A 57 8.66 -1.00 14.35
C ASN A 57 9.50 -2.29 14.42
N LYS A 58 10.37 -2.43 15.41
CA LYS A 58 11.28 -3.57 15.49
C LYS A 58 10.57 -4.89 15.77
N SER A 59 9.46 -4.86 16.51
CA SER A 59 8.60 -6.03 16.78
C SER A 59 7.96 -6.62 15.52
N GLU A 60 7.94 -5.85 14.45
CA GLU A 60 7.36 -6.19 13.18
C GLU A 60 8.36 -6.79 12.19
N ILE A 61 9.66 -6.76 12.50
CA ILE A 61 10.73 -7.24 11.62
C ILE A 61 11.16 -8.65 12.04
N THR A 62 11.17 -9.55 11.06
CA THR A 62 11.58 -10.95 11.22
C THR A 62 12.68 -11.29 10.22
N GLU A 63 13.04 -12.57 10.10
CA GLU A 63 13.92 -13.06 9.03
C GLU A 63 13.29 -12.89 7.62
N THR A 64 11.99 -12.57 7.55
CA THR A 64 11.33 -12.14 6.32
C THR A 64 11.46 -10.62 6.16
N ALA A 65 12.19 -10.20 5.13
CA ALA A 65 12.40 -8.81 4.78
C ALA A 65 11.07 -8.10 4.52
N LYS A 66 10.89 -6.95 5.17
CA LYS A 66 9.85 -5.99 4.86
C LYS A 66 10.39 -4.93 3.92
N PHE A 67 9.56 -4.52 2.98
CA PHE A 67 9.87 -3.52 1.96
C PHE A 67 8.94 -2.32 2.13
N TYR A 68 9.53 -1.14 2.27
CA TYR A 68 8.86 0.13 2.56
C TYR A 68 8.93 0.99 1.31
N PRO A 69 7.89 1.00 0.45
CA PRO A 69 7.87 1.82 -0.75
C PRO A 69 7.80 3.30 -0.36
N VAL A 70 8.56 4.10 -1.07
CA VAL A 70 8.70 5.54 -0.87
C VAL A 70 8.68 6.21 -2.25
N LYS A 71 8.20 7.44 -2.39
CA LYS A 71 8.36 8.18 -3.64
C LYS A 71 8.79 9.61 -3.38
N ILE A 72 9.99 10.05 -3.76
CA ILE A 72 10.42 11.43 -3.54
C ILE A 72 10.51 12.15 -4.88
N GLY A 73 9.86 13.31 -5.01
CA GLY A 73 9.95 14.14 -6.21
C GLY A 73 9.58 13.38 -7.50
N GLY A 74 8.59 12.48 -7.42
CA GLY A 74 8.17 11.64 -8.55
C GLY A 74 8.92 10.32 -8.72
N LYS A 75 10.10 10.14 -8.09
CA LYS A 75 10.91 8.92 -8.18
C LYS A 75 10.45 7.87 -7.18
N ASN A 76 10.16 6.66 -7.65
CA ASN A 76 9.90 5.52 -6.75
C ASN A 76 11.22 5.03 -6.14
N MET A 77 11.18 4.78 -4.84
CA MET A 77 12.26 4.28 -4.01
C MET A 77 11.71 3.20 -3.10
N GLU A 78 12.59 2.44 -2.45
CA GLU A 78 12.17 1.49 -1.43
C GLU A 78 13.29 1.23 -0.44
N ILE A 79 12.93 1.13 0.82
CA ILE A 79 13.81 0.71 1.90
C ILE A 79 13.45 -0.74 2.24
N LEU A 80 14.45 -1.57 2.51
CA LEU A 80 14.25 -2.90 3.05
C LEU A 80 14.74 -2.95 4.51
N ALA A 81 14.03 -3.71 5.34
CA ALA A 81 14.43 -4.02 6.70
C ALA A 81 14.25 -5.53 6.96
N VAL A 82 15.25 -6.16 7.57
CA VAL A 82 15.24 -7.60 7.86
C VAL A 82 16.05 -7.91 9.12
N LYS A 83 15.66 -8.92 9.88
CA LYS A 83 16.43 -9.41 11.02
C LYS A 83 17.51 -10.37 10.53
N ALA A 84 18.76 -10.07 10.82
CA ALA A 84 19.91 -10.94 10.55
C ALA A 84 20.02 -12.08 11.58
N GLY A 85 20.90 -13.04 11.32
CA GLY A 85 21.14 -14.20 12.18
C GLY A 85 21.71 -13.85 13.57
N ASP A 86 22.37 -12.69 13.68
CA ASP A 86 22.84 -12.13 14.97
C ASP A 86 21.72 -11.42 15.77
N GLY A 87 20.49 -11.41 15.25
CA GLY A 87 19.33 -10.79 15.88
C GLY A 87 19.22 -9.27 15.67
N THR A 88 20.18 -8.64 15.01
CA THR A 88 20.11 -7.21 14.67
C THR A 88 19.20 -6.99 13.47
N ILE A 89 18.55 -5.81 13.43
CA ILE A 89 17.74 -5.40 12.27
C ILE A 89 18.64 -4.64 11.31
N ARG A 90 18.70 -5.13 10.06
CA ARG A 90 19.49 -4.57 8.97
C ARG A 90 18.60 -3.73 8.06
N THR A 91 19.09 -2.56 7.65
CA THR A 91 18.37 -1.64 6.76
C THR A 91 19.19 -1.22 5.55
N ALA A 92 18.55 -1.17 4.39
CA ALA A 92 19.19 -0.75 3.14
C ALA A 92 18.18 -0.12 2.19
N PHE A 93 18.65 0.71 1.26
CA PHE A 93 17.89 1.02 0.05
C PHE A 93 17.85 -0.22 -0.83
N ASN A 94 16.67 -0.55 -1.39
CA ASN A 94 16.47 -1.73 -2.23
C ASN A 94 16.99 -1.51 -3.67
N THR A 95 18.25 -1.14 -3.80
CA THR A 95 18.99 -0.93 -5.05
C THR A 95 20.49 -1.13 -4.80
N CYS A 96 21.31 -1.17 -5.85
CA CYS A 96 22.78 -1.21 -5.73
C CYS A 96 23.49 -0.29 -6.71
N GLN A 97 24.74 0.03 -6.38
CA GLN A 97 25.59 0.92 -7.16
C GLN A 97 25.80 0.40 -8.57
N VAL A 98 26.08 -0.89 -8.74
CA VAL A 98 26.40 -1.48 -10.06
C VAL A 98 25.19 -1.48 -11.00
N CYS A 99 24.00 -1.77 -10.47
CA CYS A 99 22.78 -1.74 -11.30
C CYS A 99 22.25 -0.31 -11.51
N ASN A 100 22.79 0.67 -10.78
CA ASN A 100 22.56 2.10 -10.93
C ASN A 100 21.08 2.47 -11.09
N GLY A 101 20.24 1.93 -10.20
CA GLY A 101 18.81 2.23 -10.17
C GLY A 101 17.98 1.69 -11.34
N SER A 102 18.53 0.86 -12.26
CA SER A 102 17.81 0.18 -13.35
C SER A 102 16.40 -0.32 -12.94
N PRO A 103 15.42 -0.45 -13.86
CA PRO A 103 14.07 -0.96 -13.55
C PRO A 103 14.02 -2.22 -12.70
N ARG A 104 15.04 -3.09 -12.85
CA ARG A 104 15.16 -4.36 -12.13
C ARG A 104 16.19 -4.34 -11.00
N ALA A 105 16.81 -3.18 -10.72
CA ALA A 105 17.81 -2.97 -9.68
C ALA A 105 17.19 -2.99 -8.29
N TYR A 106 16.60 -4.11 -7.93
CA TYR A 106 15.97 -4.32 -6.64
C TYR A 106 16.08 -5.78 -6.26
N TYR A 107 15.92 -6.05 -4.98
CA TYR A 107 16.05 -7.36 -4.39
C TYR A 107 14.68 -7.90 -4.01
N LYS A 108 14.52 -9.20 -4.16
CA LYS A 108 13.43 -9.97 -3.57
C LYS A 108 14.03 -11.04 -2.68
N GLN A 109 13.34 -11.36 -1.60
CA GLN A 109 13.72 -12.51 -0.79
C GLN A 109 13.30 -13.81 -1.46
N GLU A 110 14.21 -14.77 -1.47
CA GLU A 110 14.00 -16.15 -1.90
C GLU A 110 14.56 -17.06 -0.81
N GLY A 111 13.69 -17.59 0.06
CA GLY A 111 14.14 -18.33 1.25
C GLY A 111 14.89 -17.42 2.23
N ASP A 112 16.14 -17.76 2.54
CA ASP A 112 17.02 -17.07 3.49
C ASP A 112 17.96 -16.05 2.85
N ILE A 113 17.80 -15.79 1.55
CA ILE A 113 18.64 -14.85 0.78
C ILE A 113 17.82 -13.77 0.08
N LEU A 114 18.46 -12.63 -0.19
CA LEU A 114 18.02 -11.61 -1.13
C LEU A 114 18.65 -11.83 -2.51
N VAL A 115 17.82 -11.85 -3.55
CA VAL A 115 18.23 -12.05 -4.95
C VAL A 115 17.96 -10.78 -5.75
N CYS A 116 19.00 -10.23 -6.38
CA CYS A 116 18.88 -9.09 -7.27
C CYS A 116 18.12 -9.47 -8.54
N GLN A 117 17.06 -8.74 -8.84
CA GLN A 117 16.18 -9.03 -9.97
C GLN A 117 16.75 -8.58 -11.32
N ASN A 118 17.86 -7.81 -11.31
CA ASN A 118 18.59 -7.39 -12.50
C ASN A 118 19.70 -8.38 -12.89
N CYS A 119 20.62 -8.66 -11.95
CA CYS A 119 21.85 -9.43 -12.24
C CYS A 119 21.93 -10.80 -11.56
N GLY A 120 20.97 -11.17 -10.72
CA GLY A 120 20.90 -12.50 -10.09
C GLY A 120 21.84 -12.72 -8.90
N ASN A 121 22.62 -11.70 -8.49
CA ASN A 121 23.46 -11.80 -7.30
C ASN A 121 22.64 -12.04 -6.04
N LYS A 122 23.22 -12.80 -5.12
CA LYS A 122 22.55 -13.36 -3.94
C LYS A 122 23.25 -12.90 -2.67
N PHE A 123 22.46 -12.57 -1.65
CA PHE A 123 22.97 -12.08 -0.37
C PHE A 123 22.23 -12.75 0.78
N SER A 124 22.95 -13.38 1.72
CA SER A 124 22.35 -13.74 3.01
C SER A 124 21.95 -12.48 3.78
N MET A 125 21.03 -12.63 4.73
CA MET A 125 20.57 -11.51 5.57
C MET A 125 21.72 -10.92 6.41
N ASP A 126 22.72 -11.72 6.76
CA ASP A 126 23.90 -11.28 7.53
C ASP A 126 24.82 -10.34 6.76
N MET A 127 24.75 -10.34 5.42
CA MET A 127 25.55 -9.41 4.60
C MET A 127 24.88 -8.03 4.44
N ILE A 128 23.60 -7.93 4.78
CA ILE A 128 22.84 -6.68 4.64
C ILE A 128 23.37 -5.66 5.65
N GLU A 129 23.52 -4.43 5.19
CA GLU A 129 24.10 -3.33 5.96
C GLU A 129 25.61 -3.44 6.30
N GLN A 130 26.29 -4.55 5.97
CA GLN A 130 27.70 -4.72 6.40
C GLN A 130 28.70 -3.99 5.51
N GLN A 131 28.39 -3.90 4.21
CA GLN A 131 29.33 -3.38 3.23
C GLN A 131 28.61 -2.54 2.18
N ARG A 132 29.21 -1.39 1.85
CA ARG A 132 28.80 -0.55 0.72
C ARG A 132 29.63 -0.89 -0.51
N GLY A 133 29.00 -0.77 -1.68
CA GLY A 133 29.64 -0.87 -2.99
C GLY A 133 29.32 -2.17 -3.72
N GLY A 134 29.60 -2.18 -5.02
CA GLY A 134 29.33 -3.31 -5.89
C GLY A 134 27.82 -3.59 -6.03
N CYS A 135 27.47 -4.88 -5.98
CA CYS A 135 26.10 -5.35 -6.07
C CYS A 135 25.42 -5.55 -4.71
N ASN A 136 26.00 -5.06 -3.60
CA ASN A 136 25.32 -5.11 -2.30
C ASN A 136 24.13 -4.13 -2.30
N PRO A 137 23.01 -4.46 -1.64
CA PRO A 137 21.99 -3.46 -1.31
C PRO A 137 22.63 -2.27 -0.59
N ILE A 138 22.29 -1.03 -0.98
CA ILE A 138 22.98 0.16 -0.46
C ILE A 138 22.60 0.35 1.02
N PRO A 139 23.57 0.26 1.94
CA PRO A 139 23.29 0.26 3.37
C PRO A 139 22.82 1.63 3.85
N ILE A 140 21.90 1.61 4.83
CA ILE A 140 21.51 2.73 5.67
C ILE A 140 22.11 2.45 7.04
N TYR A 141 23.24 3.10 7.35
CA TYR A 141 24.04 2.78 8.52
C TYR A 141 23.45 3.34 9.82
N ALA A 142 24.07 3.04 10.95
CA ALA A 142 23.63 3.51 12.26
C ALA A 142 23.62 5.04 12.37
N GLU A 143 24.57 5.72 11.73
CA GLU A 143 24.65 7.18 11.65
C GLU A 143 23.57 7.83 10.77
N ASP A 144 22.93 7.05 9.90
CA ASP A 144 21.92 7.52 8.94
C ASP A 144 20.48 7.32 9.45
N LYS A 145 20.31 6.83 10.68
CA LYS A 145 19.02 6.49 11.30
C LYS A 145 19.04 6.69 12.81
N THR A 146 17.86 6.76 13.42
CA THR A 146 17.71 6.79 14.88
C THR A 146 17.09 5.48 15.33
N ASP A 147 17.72 4.76 16.26
CA ASP A 147 17.15 3.58 16.93
C ASP A 147 16.87 3.92 18.39
N ASP A 148 15.59 3.91 18.79
CA ASP A 148 15.16 4.18 20.17
C ASP A 148 14.99 2.91 21.03
N GLY A 149 15.38 1.75 20.49
CA GLY A 149 15.20 0.44 21.07
C GLY A 149 13.90 -0.26 20.65
N THR A 150 12.86 0.49 20.30
CA THR A 150 11.54 -0.01 19.87
C THR A 150 11.33 0.18 18.36
N SER A 151 11.79 1.30 17.83
CA SER A 151 11.63 1.71 16.44
C SER A 151 12.96 2.18 15.85
N ILE A 152 13.09 2.02 14.53
CA ILE A 152 14.16 2.62 13.74
C ILE A 152 13.52 3.68 12.85
N THR A 153 13.98 4.93 12.96
CA THR A 153 13.50 6.05 12.14
C THR A 153 14.56 6.46 11.14
N ILE A 154 14.18 6.54 9.86
CA ILE A 154 15.01 7.02 8.75
C ILE A 154 14.38 8.31 8.23
N SER A 155 15.10 9.43 8.30
CA SER A 155 14.51 10.74 8.03
C SER A 155 14.20 10.94 6.55
N LYS A 156 13.14 11.69 6.27
CA LYS A 156 12.79 12.13 4.93
C LYS A 156 13.94 12.87 4.25
N GLU A 157 14.68 13.69 4.98
CA GLU A 157 15.82 14.43 4.44
C GLU A 157 16.90 13.47 3.92
N PHE A 158 17.23 12.44 4.70
CA PHE A 158 18.22 11.45 4.31
C PHE A 158 17.76 10.64 3.08
N ILE A 159 16.50 10.19 3.08
CA ILE A 159 15.92 9.49 1.93
C ILE A 159 15.96 10.40 0.69
N SER A 160 15.55 11.66 0.83
CA SER A 160 15.51 12.63 -0.26
C SER A 160 16.89 12.93 -0.83
N ALA A 161 17.91 13.04 0.02
CA ALA A 161 19.30 13.23 -0.38
C ALA A 161 19.84 12.05 -1.23
N ASN A 162 19.25 10.86 -1.07
CA ASN A 162 19.64 9.63 -1.76
C ASN A 162 18.71 9.26 -2.93
N LYS A 163 17.79 10.14 -3.35
CA LYS A 163 16.84 9.84 -4.43
C LYS A 163 17.49 9.44 -5.77
N GLU A 164 18.70 9.94 -6.04
CA GLU A 164 19.43 9.66 -7.28
C GLU A 164 20.03 8.23 -7.33
N LEU A 165 19.91 7.46 -6.24
CA LEU A 165 20.17 6.01 -6.27
C LEU A 165 19.14 5.23 -7.10
N PHE A 166 18.02 5.88 -7.44
CA PHE A 166 16.89 5.29 -8.16
C PHE A 166 16.63 6.07 -9.46
N THR A 167 16.41 5.33 -10.55
CA THR A 167 15.98 5.94 -11.81
C THR A 167 14.45 6.09 -11.84
N ASP A 168 13.95 6.93 -12.74
CA ASP A 168 12.51 7.23 -12.83
C ASP A 168 11.67 5.99 -13.19
N ASN A 169 12.28 4.98 -13.80
CA ASN A 169 11.65 3.73 -14.21
C ASN A 169 11.94 2.55 -13.26
N TRP A 170 12.50 2.82 -12.08
CA TRP A 170 12.75 1.80 -11.06
C TRP A 170 11.43 1.10 -10.67
N LYS A 171 11.38 -0.24 -10.78
CA LYS A 171 10.20 -1.10 -10.58
C LYS A 171 8.97 -0.79 -11.43
N THR A 172 9.08 -0.07 -12.55
CA THR A 172 7.92 0.27 -13.39
C THR A 172 7.69 -0.68 -14.58
N LYS A 173 8.48 -1.73 -14.75
CA LYS A 173 8.42 -2.68 -15.89
C LYS A 173 8.65 -4.12 -15.47
#